data_AF-A0A8J2NGM3-F1
#
_entry.id   AF-A0A8J2NGM3-F1
#
_cell.length_a   1.000
_cell.length_b   1.000
_cell.length_c   1.000
_cell.angle_alpha   90.00
_cell.angle_beta   90.00
_cell.angle_gamma   90.00
#
_symmetry.space_group_name_H-M   'P 1'
#
loop_
_entity.id
_entity.type
_entity.pdbx_description
1 polymer ?
#
loop_
_entity_poly.entity_id
_entity_poly.type
_entity_poly.pdbx_seq_one_letter_code
_entity_poly.pdbx_strand_id
1 'polypeptide(L)'
;PSEETDAEKVLKGVVRVENVENPADYVFHVLEKVKPEHMVKTYGIQSWKDYEDFLTQMAKKSGRLLKGGEPDLNGVGKMVLNDWQRGKIPYFTIPAGYEGDVKEEDNTIPSAEPVDEELVIDKAEDKSG
;
A
#
# COMPACT_ATOMS: atom_id res chain seq x y z
N PRO A 1 11.64 -9.96 -25.94
CA PRO A 1 11.52 -9.15 -24.71
C PRO A 1 10.32 -8.21 -24.85
N SER A 2 9.19 -8.54 -24.20
CA SER A 2 8.09 -7.60 -24.10
C SER A 2 8.59 -6.40 -23.30
N GLU A 3 8.52 -5.19 -23.88
CA GLU A 3 8.88 -3.99 -23.13
C GLU A 3 7.91 -3.83 -21.96
N GLU A 4 8.45 -3.80 -20.74
CA GLU A 4 7.65 -3.56 -19.54
C GLU A 4 7.15 -2.12 -19.56
N THR A 5 5.85 -1.95 -19.34
CA THR A 5 5.23 -0.64 -19.21
C THR A 5 5.72 0.07 -17.94
N ASP A 6 5.63 1.39 -17.90
CA ASP A 6 6.04 2.15 -16.71
C ASP A 6 5.19 1.79 -15.49
N ALA A 7 3.91 1.49 -15.69
CA ALA A 7 3.05 0.95 -14.65
C ALA A 7 3.57 -0.38 -14.08
N GLU A 8 3.98 -1.32 -14.94
CA GLU A 8 4.55 -2.59 -14.49
C GLU A 8 5.86 -2.40 -13.71
N LYS A 9 6.73 -1.48 -14.15
CA LYS A 9 7.97 -1.17 -13.43
C LYS A 9 7.70 -0.61 -12.04
N VAL A 10 6.71 0.27 -11.90
CA VAL A 10 6.29 0.82 -10.60
C VAL A 10 5.69 -0.28 -9.73
N LEU A 11 4.75 -1.08 -10.24
CA LEU A 11 4.10 -2.14 -9.46
C LEU A 11 5.07 -3.25 -9.03
N LYS A 12 6.09 -3.56 -9.84
CA LYS A 12 7.15 -4.53 -9.51
C LYS A 12 8.23 -3.99 -8.57
N GLY A 13 8.19 -2.70 -8.23
CA GLY A 13 9.21 -2.07 -7.37
C GLY A 13 10.58 -1.89 -8.04
N VAL A 14 10.63 -1.91 -9.38
CA VAL A 14 11.86 -1.60 -10.14
C VAL A 14 12.25 -0.14 -9.96
N VAL A 15 11.26 0.73 -9.78
CA VAL A 15 11.43 2.15 -9.45
C VAL A 15 10.99 2.38 -8.00
N ARG A 16 11.82 3.10 -7.23
CA ARG A 16 11.46 3.53 -5.88
C ARG A 16 10.25 4.45 -5.93
N VAL A 17 9.24 4.13 -5.12
CA VAL A 17 7.95 4.85 -5.07
C VAL A 17 8.14 6.35 -4.78
N GLU A 18 9.17 6.71 -4.03
CA GLU A 18 9.48 8.10 -3.67
C GLU A 18 9.86 8.95 -4.88
N ASN A 19 10.43 8.32 -5.92
CA ASN A 19 10.87 8.97 -7.16
C ASN A 19 9.76 9.04 -8.22
N VAL A 20 8.60 8.44 -7.96
CA VAL A 20 7.44 8.52 -8.85
C VAL A 20 6.80 9.89 -8.68
N GLU A 21 6.58 10.59 -9.79
CA GLU A 21 6.04 11.96 -9.82
C GLU A 21 4.59 12.00 -9.33
N ASN A 22 3.72 11.15 -9.92
CA ASN A 22 2.31 11.03 -9.57
C ASN A 22 1.98 9.61 -9.12
N PRO A 23 2.37 9.20 -7.91
CA PRO A 23 2.14 7.84 -7.39
C PRO A 23 0.65 7.48 -7.30
N ALA A 24 -0.23 8.46 -7.12
CA ALA A 24 -1.68 8.23 -7.07
C ALA A 24 -2.23 7.57 -8.35
N ASP A 25 -1.71 7.95 -9.52
CA ASP A 25 -2.20 7.49 -10.83
C ASP A 25 -1.96 5.98 -11.05
N TYR A 26 -0.97 5.40 -10.36
CA TYR A 26 -0.65 3.97 -10.46
C TYR A 26 -1.51 3.09 -9.55
N VAL A 27 -2.24 3.69 -8.59
CA VAL A 27 -3.08 2.93 -7.64
C VAL A 27 -4.24 2.25 -8.35
N PHE A 28 -4.74 2.82 -9.44
CA PHE A 28 -5.75 2.18 -10.28
C PHE A 28 -5.35 0.75 -10.69
N HIS A 29 -4.09 0.54 -11.11
CA HIS A 29 -3.59 -0.78 -11.50
C HIS A 29 -3.47 -1.77 -10.34
N VAL A 30 -3.29 -1.27 -9.11
CA VAL A 30 -3.35 -2.11 -7.91
C VAL A 30 -4.79 -2.57 -7.68
N LEU A 31 -5.76 -1.65 -7.76
CA LEU A 31 -7.17 -1.95 -7.58
C LEU A 31 -7.72 -2.93 -8.64
N GLU A 32 -7.19 -2.91 -9.87
CA GLU A 32 -7.53 -3.89 -10.92
C GLU A 32 -7.05 -5.31 -10.61
N LYS A 33 -5.95 -5.45 -9.85
CA LYS A 33 -5.34 -6.74 -9.53
C LYS A 33 -5.85 -7.34 -8.22
N VAL A 34 -6.43 -6.53 -7.35
CA VAL A 34 -6.82 -6.93 -6.00
C VAL A 34 -8.33 -6.99 -5.87
N LYS A 35 -8.83 -8.08 -5.29
CA LYS A 35 -10.25 -8.19 -4.96
C LYS A 35 -10.65 -7.12 -3.95
N PRO A 36 -11.82 -6.46 -4.10
CA PRO A 36 -12.24 -5.40 -3.18
C PRO A 36 -12.24 -5.82 -1.71
N GLU A 37 -12.58 -7.07 -1.42
CA GLU A 37 -12.57 -7.67 -0.08
C GLU A 37 -11.22 -7.54 0.63
N HIS A 38 -10.10 -7.71 -0.09
CA HIS A 38 -8.77 -7.57 0.48
C HIS A 38 -8.44 -6.11 0.80
N MET A 39 -8.92 -5.16 0.00
CA MET A 39 -8.77 -3.73 0.30
C MET A 39 -9.61 -3.33 1.50
N VAL A 40 -10.83 -3.86 1.63
CA VAL A 40 -11.70 -3.67 2.81
C VAL A 40 -11.00 -4.21 4.05
N LYS A 41 -10.44 -5.43 4.00
CA LYS A 41 -9.70 -6.02 5.14
C LYS A 41 -8.44 -5.21 5.49
N THR A 42 -7.67 -4.78 4.49
CA THR A 42 -6.37 -4.10 4.69
C THR A 42 -6.53 -2.65 5.16
N TYR A 43 -7.51 -1.93 4.62
CA TYR A 43 -7.66 -0.48 4.82
C TYR A 43 -8.97 -0.07 5.50
N GLY A 44 -9.93 -0.98 5.64
CA GLY A 44 -11.24 -0.69 6.24
C GLY A 44 -12.05 0.33 5.44
N ILE A 45 -11.87 0.37 4.12
CA ILE A 45 -12.64 1.20 3.18
C ILE A 45 -13.67 0.30 2.53
N GLN A 46 -14.96 0.53 2.83
CA GLN A 46 -16.03 -0.42 2.49
C GLN A 46 -16.37 -0.46 1.01
N SER A 47 -16.29 0.69 0.34
CA SER A 47 -16.61 0.83 -1.07
C SER A 47 -16.02 2.12 -1.61
N TRP A 48 -15.69 2.14 -2.90
CA TRP A 48 -15.20 3.32 -3.60
C TRP A 48 -15.75 3.34 -5.03
N LYS A 49 -15.90 4.53 -5.59
CA LYS A 49 -16.33 4.73 -6.98
C LYS A 49 -15.18 4.53 -7.98
N ASP A 50 -14.02 5.06 -7.64
CA ASP A 50 -12.80 5.06 -8.46
C ASP A 50 -11.57 5.16 -7.54
N TYR A 51 -10.37 5.14 -8.13
CA TYR A 51 -9.12 5.17 -7.36
C TYR A 51 -8.95 6.48 -6.57
N GLU A 52 -9.44 7.61 -7.10
CA GLU A 52 -9.39 8.90 -6.41
C GLU A 52 -10.29 8.93 -5.19
N ASP A 53 -11.50 8.37 -5.29
CA ASP A 53 -12.42 8.22 -4.16
C ASP A 53 -11.83 7.28 -3.08
N PHE A 54 -11.25 6.15 -3.50
CA PHE A 54 -10.53 5.25 -2.59
C PHE A 54 -9.43 5.98 -1.81
N LEU A 55 -8.54 6.69 -2.51
CA LEU A 55 -7.44 7.44 -1.90
C LEU A 55 -7.94 8.59 -1.02
N THR A 56 -9.00 9.28 -1.43
CA THR A 56 -9.64 10.34 -0.64
C THR A 56 -10.18 9.80 0.68
N GLN A 57 -10.90 8.69 0.65
CA GLN A 57 -11.40 8.03 1.85
C GLN A 57 -10.25 7.55 2.75
N MET A 58 -9.18 6.99 2.15
CA MET A 58 -7.99 6.57 2.86
C MET A 58 -7.29 7.73 3.57
N ALA A 59 -7.06 8.84 2.88
CA ALA A 59 -6.41 10.03 3.41
C ALA A 59 -7.19 10.64 4.58
N LYS A 60 -8.52 10.71 4.47
CA LYS A 60 -9.40 11.15 5.55
C LYS A 60 -9.34 10.22 6.76
N LYS A 61 -9.33 8.90 6.52
CA LYS A 61 -9.25 7.89 7.60
C LYS A 61 -7.90 7.88 8.31
N SER A 62 -6.80 8.04 7.56
CA SER A 62 -5.44 8.01 8.11
C SER A 62 -4.96 9.38 8.63
N GLY A 63 -5.76 10.44 8.50
CA GLY A 63 -5.38 11.80 8.85
C GLY A 63 -4.29 12.41 7.95
N ARG A 64 -4.04 11.85 6.76
CA ARG A 64 -3.07 12.38 5.80
C ARG A 64 -3.71 13.48 4.96
N LEU A 65 -3.85 14.64 5.58
CA LEU A 65 -4.40 15.83 4.96
C LEU A 65 -3.28 16.87 4.81
N LEU A 66 -3.28 17.56 3.67
CA LEU A 66 -2.45 18.72 3.43
C LEU A 66 -2.92 19.91 4.26
N LYS A 67 -2.14 20.99 4.24
CA LYS A 67 -2.56 22.28 4.82
C LYS A 67 -3.87 22.71 4.18
N GLY A 68 -4.87 23.05 4.99
CA GLY A 68 -6.22 23.36 4.52
C GLY A 68 -7.20 22.19 4.55
N GLY A 69 -6.76 21.00 4.98
CA GLY A 69 -7.64 19.83 5.15
C GLY A 69 -7.91 19.06 3.85
N GLU A 70 -7.19 19.36 2.78
CA GLU A 70 -7.29 18.63 1.51
C GLU A 70 -6.64 17.24 1.61
N PRO A 71 -7.24 16.18 1.05
CA PRO A 71 -6.66 14.85 1.02
C PRO A 71 -5.29 14.80 0.30
N ASP A 72 -4.25 14.26 0.95
CA ASP A 72 -2.94 14.05 0.31
C ASP A 72 -2.94 12.77 -0.53
N LEU A 73 -3.52 12.83 -1.74
CA LEU A 73 -3.65 11.68 -2.64
C LEU A 73 -2.30 11.06 -3.02
N ASN A 74 -1.28 11.89 -3.24
CA ASN A 74 0.05 11.37 -3.56
C ASN A 74 0.71 10.73 -2.34
N GLY A 75 0.58 11.31 -1.15
CA GLY A 75 1.08 10.71 0.09
C GLY A 75 0.46 9.35 0.38
N VAL A 76 -0.87 9.22 0.28
CA VAL A 76 -1.52 7.91 0.44
C VAL A 76 -1.26 6.98 -0.73
N GLY A 77 -1.12 7.49 -1.95
CA GLY A 77 -0.73 6.70 -3.12
C GLY A 77 0.63 6.02 -2.92
N LYS A 78 1.62 6.75 -2.37
CA LYS A 78 2.92 6.16 -2.00
C LYS A 78 2.78 5.05 -0.96
N MET A 79 1.88 5.20 0.02
CA MET A 79 1.64 4.16 1.03
C MET A 79 1.07 2.90 0.39
N VAL A 80 0.06 3.04 -0.48
CA VAL A 80 -0.59 1.89 -1.15
C VAL A 80 0.41 1.16 -2.05
N LEU A 81 1.20 1.88 -2.83
CA LEU A 81 2.24 1.28 -3.70
C LEU A 81 3.32 0.57 -2.88
N ASN A 82 3.75 1.13 -1.75
CA ASN A 82 4.69 0.47 -0.86
C ASN A 82 4.10 -0.79 -0.22
N ASP A 83 2.84 -0.73 0.24
CA ASP A 83 2.13 -1.89 0.80
C ASP A 83 1.96 -3.01 -0.23
N TRP A 84 1.67 -2.64 -1.47
CA TRP A 84 1.61 -3.54 -2.62
C TRP A 84 2.97 -4.23 -2.86
N GLN A 85 4.05 -3.46 -2.98
CA GLN A 85 5.40 -3.99 -3.24
C GLN A 85 5.93 -4.86 -2.09
N ARG A 86 5.48 -4.61 -0.85
CA ARG A 86 5.83 -5.39 0.35
C ARG A 86 4.97 -6.63 0.54
N GLY A 87 3.96 -6.84 -0.31
CA GLY A 87 3.05 -7.99 -0.21
C GLY A 87 2.05 -7.89 0.94
N LYS A 88 1.85 -6.69 1.51
CA LYS A 88 0.84 -6.48 2.56
C LYS A 88 -0.58 -6.56 1.98
N ILE A 89 -0.74 -6.18 0.72
CA ILE A 89 -2.00 -6.35 -0.02
C ILE A 89 -1.96 -7.72 -0.71
N PRO A 90 -2.75 -8.70 -0.24
CA PRO A 90 -2.78 -10.02 -0.87
C PRO A 90 -3.36 -9.93 -2.28
N TYR A 91 -2.69 -10.56 -3.24
CA TYR A 91 -3.22 -10.75 -4.59
C TYR A 91 -2.79 -12.10 -5.14
N PHE A 92 -3.59 -12.63 -6.05
CA PHE A 92 -3.32 -13.90 -6.71
C PHE A 92 -3.36 -13.72 -8.22
N THR A 93 -2.35 -14.24 -8.90
CA THR A 93 -2.36 -14.37 -10.36
C THR A 93 -2.53 -15.84 -10.71
N ILE A 94 -3.56 -16.16 -11.47
CA ILE A 94 -3.74 -17.51 -11.99
C ILE A 94 -2.63 -17.78 -13.01
N PRO A 95 -1.83 -18.85 -12.86
CA PRO A 95 -0.81 -19.20 -13.84
C PRO A 95 -1.44 -19.48 -15.21
N ALA A 96 -0.73 -19.11 -16.28
CA ALA A 96 -1.17 -19.38 -17.64
C ALA A 96 -1.28 -20.90 -17.88
N GLY A 97 -2.45 -21.38 -18.30
CA GLY A 97 -2.73 -22.80 -18.55
C GLY A 97 -3.35 -23.57 -17.38
N TYR A 98 -3.75 -22.90 -16.29
CA TYR A 98 -4.48 -23.54 -15.20
C TYR A 98 -5.97 -23.68 -15.56
N GLU A 99 -6.41 -24.92 -15.84
CA GLU A 99 -7.82 -25.28 -16.09
C GLU A 99 -8.56 -25.77 -14.81
N GLY A 100 -7.94 -25.63 -13.63
CA GLY A 100 -8.55 -26.05 -12.38
C GLY A 100 -9.53 -25.02 -11.82
N ASP A 101 -10.58 -25.49 -11.14
CA ASP A 101 -11.46 -24.64 -10.32
C ASP A 101 -10.64 -24.07 -9.15
N VAL A 102 -10.19 -22.80 -9.26
CA VAL A 102 -9.58 -22.09 -8.12
C VAL A 102 -10.63 -21.93 -7.03
N LYS A 103 -10.55 -22.77 -6.00
CA LYS A 103 -11.27 -22.54 -4.74
C LYS A 103 -10.64 -21.32 -4.08
N GLU A 104 -11.45 -20.31 -3.83
CA GLU A 104 -11.06 -19.06 -3.19
C GLU A 104 -10.76 -19.32 -1.71
N GLU A 105 -9.55 -19.78 -1.40
CA GLU A 105 -9.11 -19.95 -0.02
C GLU A 105 -8.54 -18.63 0.50
N ASP A 106 -9.25 -18.04 1.47
CA ASP A 106 -8.94 -16.78 2.16
C ASP A 106 -7.65 -16.92 3.00
N ASN A 107 -6.49 -16.88 2.33
CA ASN A 107 -5.20 -16.85 3.01
C ASN A 107 -4.93 -15.47 3.60
N THR A 108 -5.47 -15.26 4.81
CA THR A 108 -5.09 -14.17 5.71
C THR A 108 -3.61 -14.29 6.02
N ILE A 109 -2.78 -13.44 5.40
CA ILE A 109 -1.38 -13.27 5.79
C ILE A 109 -1.38 -12.61 7.18
N PRO A 110 -0.69 -13.16 8.20
CA PRO A 110 -0.59 -12.50 9.49
C PRO A 110 0.14 -11.17 9.32
N SER A 111 -0.53 -10.09 9.73
CA SER A 111 0.00 -8.73 9.80
C SER A 111 1.40 -8.77 10.43
N ALA A 112 2.43 -8.42 9.66
CA ALA A 112 3.78 -8.26 10.20
C ALA A 112 3.72 -7.25 11.36
N GLU A 113 4.03 -7.72 12.57
CA GLU A 113 3.97 -6.90 13.77
C GLU A 113 5.00 -5.77 13.70
N PRO A 114 4.68 -4.57 14.24
CA PRO A 114 5.67 -3.53 14.41
C PRO A 114 6.72 -4.00 15.41
N VAL A 115 8.00 -3.99 15.00
CA VAL A 115 9.12 -4.09 15.94
C VAL A 115 9.11 -2.82 16.79
N ASP A 116 8.67 -2.96 18.04
CA ASP A 116 8.78 -1.92 19.05
C ASP A 116 10.28 -1.66 19.32
N GLU A 117 10.83 -0.63 18.69
CA GLU A 117 12.17 -0.13 19.01
C GLU A 117 12.04 0.76 20.25
N GLU A 118 12.20 0.14 21.42
CA GLU A 118 12.17 0.78 22.74
C GLU A 118 13.26 1.87 22.81
N LEU A 119 12.82 3.13 22.83
CA LEU A 119 13.64 4.31 23.13
C LEU A 119 14.21 4.20 24.55
N VAL A 120 15.42 3.69 24.68
CA VAL A 120 16.21 3.83 25.91
C VAL A 120 16.65 5.29 26.03
N ILE A 121 15.94 6.01 26.90
CA ILE A 121 16.27 7.38 27.32
C ILE A 121 17.28 7.26 28.46
N ASP A 122 18.57 7.17 28.16
CA ASP A 122 19.59 7.30 29.19
C ASP A 122 19.76 8.78 29.54
N LYS A 123 19.22 9.13 30.71
CA LYS A 123 19.41 10.41 31.39
C LYS A 123 20.18 10.16 32.69
N ALA A 124 21.44 10.59 32.76
CA ALA A 124 22.16 10.98 33.98
C ALA A 124 23.57 11.48 33.58
N GLU A 125 23.81 12.78 33.60
CA GLU A 125 24.28 13.59 34.74
C GLU A 125 25.81 13.67 34.86
N ASP A 126 26.28 14.85 34.51
CA ASP A 126 27.49 15.53 34.95
C ASP A 126 27.85 15.23 36.41
N LYS A 127 29.12 14.90 36.68
CA LYS A 127 29.87 15.49 37.78
C LYS A 127 31.38 15.26 37.68
N SER A 128 32.06 16.40 37.52
CA SER A 128 33.42 16.74 37.93
C SER A 128 33.95 15.95 39.15
N GLY A 129 35.21 15.53 39.06
CA GLY A 129 36.02 14.99 40.16
C GLY A 129 37.40 14.57 39.69
#